data_AF-A0A7V9FH83-F1
#
_entry.id   AF-A0A7V9FH83-F1
#
_cell.length_a   1.000
_cell.length_b   1.000
_cell.length_c   1.000
_cell.angle_alpha   90.00
_cell.angle_beta   90.00
_cell.angle_gamma   90.00
#
_symmetry.space_group_name_H-M   'P 1'
#
loop_
_entity.id
_entity.type
_entity.pdbx_description
1 polymer ?
#
loop_
_entity_poly.entity_id
_entity_poly.type
_entity_poly.pdbx_seq_one_letter_code
_entity_poly.pdbx_strand_id
1 'polypeptide(L)'
;MAGLRGRALVAYLLVCTVWGSTYLAIRIGVQDLPPLLFAGVRFAIAGAILGAIVLAMGDHLPRSARDWRVHAVTGLLLLLGGNAVVVWAEQFVESGPASVFVAA
;
A
#
# COMPACT_ATOMS: atom_id res chain seq x y z
N MET A 1 1.60 11.23 -27.99
CA MET A 1 2.16 10.39 -26.90
C MET A 1 3.65 10.68 -26.81
N ALA A 2 4.05 11.61 -25.95
CA ALA A 2 5.44 12.01 -25.82
C ALA A 2 6.27 10.81 -25.33
N GLY A 3 7.36 10.48 -26.03
CA GLY A 3 8.19 9.33 -25.73
C GLY A 3 8.65 9.34 -24.26
N LEU A 4 8.29 8.30 -23.51
CA LEU A 4 8.76 8.12 -22.14
C LEU A 4 10.29 8.01 -22.19
N ARG A 5 10.97 9.06 -21.71
CA ARG A 5 12.43 9.06 -21.49
C ARG A 5 12.77 7.81 -20.66
N GLY A 6 13.88 7.14 -20.95
CA GLY A 6 14.19 5.79 -20.40
C GLY A 6 13.98 5.62 -18.89
N ARG A 7 14.28 6.65 -18.08
CA ARG A 7 14.01 6.65 -16.61
C ARG A 7 12.52 6.59 -16.27
N ALA A 8 11.67 7.32 -17.00
CA ALA A 8 10.23 7.32 -16.81
C ALA A 8 9.62 5.97 -17.22
N LEU A 9 10.13 5.33 -18.28
CA LEU A 9 9.70 3.98 -18.66
C LEU A 9 10.06 2.94 -17.60
N VAL A 10 11.29 2.99 -17.08
CA VAL A 10 11.71 2.09 -15.99
C VAL A 10 10.88 2.31 -14.73
N ALA A 11 10.63 3.56 -14.33
CA ALA A 11 9.76 3.87 -13.20
C ALA A 11 8.33 3.36 -13.43
N TYR A 12 7.78 3.52 -14.64
CA TYR A 12 6.46 3.01 -15.00
C TYR A 12 6.39 1.48 -14.90
N LEU A 13 7.35 0.77 -15.49
CA LEU A 13 7.41 -0.70 -15.44
C LEU A 13 7.54 -1.22 -14.01
N LEU A 14 8.35 -0.56 -13.18
CA LEU A 14 8.48 -0.89 -11.75
C LEU A 14 7.17 -0.70 -11.02
N VAL A 15 6.47 0.42 -11.24
CA VAL A 15 5.16 0.64 -10.61
C VAL A 15 4.16 -0.42 -11.07
N CYS A 16 4.07 -0.70 -12.37
CA CYS A 16 3.16 -1.73 -12.91
C CYS A 16 3.44 -3.11 -12.32
N THR A 17 4.71 -3.51 -12.21
CA THR A 17 5.07 -4.82 -11.66
C THR A 17 4.86 -4.89 -10.15
N VAL A 18 5.31 -3.89 -9.39
CA VAL A 18 5.17 -3.86 -7.93
C VAL A 18 3.69 -3.76 -7.54
N TRP A 19 2.92 -2.84 -8.14
CA TRP A 19 1.50 -2.72 -7.82
C TRP A 19 0.68 -3.89 -8.34
N GLY A 20 0.94 -4.37 -9.57
CA GLY A 20 0.28 -5.57 -10.10
C GLY A 20 0.48 -6.80 -9.21
N SER A 21 1.71 -7.02 -8.74
CA SER A 21 1.99 -8.12 -7.78
C SER A 21 1.32 -7.92 -6.42
N THR A 22 1.05 -6.69 -6.02
CA THR A 22 0.34 -6.39 -4.76
C THR A 22 -1.12 -6.83 -4.83
N TYR A 23 -1.82 -6.56 -5.93
CA TYR A 23 -3.18 -7.06 -6.18
C TYR A 23 -3.20 -8.60 -6.16
N LEU A 24 -2.27 -9.25 -6.86
CA LEU A 24 -2.16 -10.71 -6.82
C LEU A 24 -1.93 -11.24 -5.39
N ALA A 25 -1.03 -10.61 -4.62
CA ALA A 25 -0.74 -11.02 -3.25
C ALA A 25 -1.93 -10.79 -2.29
N ILE A 26 -2.71 -9.72 -2.50
CA ILE A 26 -3.95 -9.46 -1.74
C ILE A 26 -4.94 -10.58 -2.01
N ARG A 27 -5.24 -10.90 -3.28
CA ARG A 27 -6.17 -11.97 -3.66
C ARG A 27 -5.80 -13.30 -3.03
N ILE A 28 -4.52 -13.64 -2.97
CA ILE A 28 -4.03 -14.86 -2.31
C ILE A 28 -4.20 -14.73 -0.78
N GLY A 29 -3.73 -13.63 -0.18
CA GLY A 29 -3.74 -13.43 1.27
C GLY A 29 -5.14 -13.36 1.90
N VAL A 30 -6.14 -12.84 1.17
CA VAL A 30 -7.53 -12.79 1.65
C VAL A 30 -8.25 -14.15 1.62
N GLN A 31 -7.64 -15.18 1.02
CA GLN A 31 -8.14 -16.55 1.09
C GLN A 31 -7.90 -17.16 2.47
N ASP A 32 -6.79 -16.79 3.12
CA ASP A 32 -6.38 -17.33 4.42
C ASP A 32 -6.76 -16.43 5.61
N LEU A 33 -6.85 -15.12 5.39
CA LEU A 33 -7.07 -14.11 6.44
C LEU A 33 -8.23 -13.19 6.08
N PRO A 34 -9.03 -12.72 7.08
CA PRO A 34 -10.01 -11.67 6.85
C PRO A 34 -9.36 -10.42 6.20
N PRO A 35 -10.00 -9.80 5.20
CA PRO A 35 -9.38 -8.78 4.36
C PRO A 35 -8.79 -7.60 5.16
N LEU A 36 -9.53 -7.15 6.17
CA LEU A 36 -9.12 -6.02 7.01
C LEU A 36 -7.93 -6.39 7.92
N LEU A 37 -7.85 -7.63 8.38
CA LEU A 37 -6.72 -8.13 9.16
C LEU A 37 -5.48 -8.28 8.28
N PHE A 38 -5.62 -8.81 7.07
CA PHE A 38 -4.51 -8.92 6.11
C PHE A 38 -3.92 -7.55 5.79
N ALA A 39 -4.78 -6.57 5.47
CA ALA A 39 -4.36 -5.19 5.25
C ALA A 39 -3.70 -4.61 6.51
N GLY A 40 -4.34 -4.76 7.69
CA GLY A 40 -3.82 -4.26 8.96
C GLY A 40 -2.42 -4.77 9.29
N VAL A 41 -2.18 -6.08 9.16
CA VAL A 41 -0.87 -6.70 9.41
C VAL A 41 0.18 -6.18 8.42
N ARG A 42 -0.15 -6.10 7.13
CA ARG A 42 0.76 -5.60 6.09
C ARG A 42 1.24 -4.18 6.40
N PHE A 43 0.32 -3.30 6.78
CA PHE A 43 0.65 -1.91 7.12
C PHE A 43 1.32 -1.76 8.49
N ALA A 44 1.01 -2.62 9.45
CA ALA A 44 1.72 -2.66 10.73
C ALA A 44 3.20 -3.07 10.54
N ILE A 45 3.46 -4.09 9.72
CA ILE A 45 4.83 -4.49 9.34
C ILE A 45 5.55 -3.35 8.63
N ALA A 46 4.90 -2.70 7.65
CA ALA A 46 5.49 -1.56 6.94
C ALA A 46 5.82 -0.40 7.89
N GLY A 47 4.92 -0.08 8.83
CA GLY A 47 5.13 0.95 9.85
C GLY A 47 6.28 0.61 10.80
N ALA A 48 6.39 -0.65 11.23
CA ALA A 48 7.49 -1.12 12.08
C ALA A 48 8.84 -1.05 11.35
N ILE A 49 8.90 -1.46 10.08
CA ILE A 49 10.10 -1.35 9.24
C ILE A 49 10.49 0.12 9.07
N LEU A 50 9.54 0.98 8.73
CA LEU A 50 9.80 2.42 8.56
C LEU A 50 10.31 3.05 9.87
N GLY A 51 9.69 2.69 11.00
CA GLY A 51 10.12 3.13 12.33
C GLY A 51 11.54 2.66 12.66
N ALA A 52 11.87 1.40 12.36
CA ALA A 52 13.22 0.86 12.54
C ALA A 52 14.25 1.58 11.66
N ILE A 53 13.90 1.91 10.41
CA ILE A 53 14.77 2.66 9.50
C ILE A 53 15.02 4.08 10.03
N VAL A 54 13.97 4.79 10.44
CA VAL A 54 14.09 6.14 11.03
C VAL A 54 15.02 6.11 12.25
N LEU A 55 14.83 5.14 13.14
CA LEU A 55 15.69 4.95 14.30
C LEU A 55 17.14 4.63 13.90
N ALA A 56 17.36 3.78 12.90
CA ALA A 56 18.68 3.42 12.41
C ALA A 56 19.40 4.57 11.70
N MET A 57 18.67 5.49 11.07
CA MET A 57 19.20 6.71 10.44
C MET A 57 19.53 7.81 11.45
N GLY A 58 19.15 7.64 12.73
CA GLY A 58 19.33 8.65 13.78
C GLY A 58 18.33 9.81 13.69
N ASP A 59 17.31 9.67 12.83
CA ASP A 59 16.27 10.67 12.67
C ASP A 59 15.32 10.67 13.88
N HIS A 60 14.74 11.84 14.15
CA HIS A 60 13.86 12.01 15.30
C HIS A 60 12.47 11.48 14.96
N LEU A 61 11.96 10.57 15.79
CA LEU A 61 10.53 10.23 15.79
C LEU A 61 9.68 11.49 16.02
N PRO A 62 8.40 11.50 15.57
CA PRO A 62 7.54 12.66 15.72
C PRO A 62 7.51 13.14 17.19
N ARG A 63 7.82 14.43 17.40
CA ARG A 63 8.07 14.99 18.74
C ARG A 63 6.79 15.41 19.46
N SER A 64 5.70 15.66 18.72
CA SER A 64 4.42 16.08 19.27
C SER A 64 3.35 15.00 19.15
N ALA A 65 2.49 14.88 20.16
CA ALA A 65 1.27 14.08 20.09
C ALA A 65 0.36 14.49 18.90
N ARG A 66 0.45 15.76 18.47
CA ARG A 66 -0.25 16.25 17.28
C ARG A 66 0.29 15.59 16.00
N ASP A 67 1.60 15.43 15.88
CA ASP A 67 2.24 14.86 14.69
C ASP A 67 1.90 13.37 14.60
N TRP A 68 1.96 12.66 15.72
CA TRP A 68 1.49 11.27 15.82
C TRP A 68 0.02 11.13 15.42
N ARG A 69 -0.84 12.05 15.86
CA ARG A 69 -2.26 12.01 15.48
C ARG A 69 -2.45 12.24 13.99
N VAL A 70 -1.72 13.18 13.38
CA VAL A 70 -1.78 13.41 11.94
C VAL A 70 -1.33 12.17 11.18
N HIS A 71 -0.19 11.58 11.54
CA HIS A 71 0.30 10.36 10.90
C HIS A 71 -0.66 9.17 11.08
N ALA A 72 -1.23 8.99 12.27
CA ALA A 72 -2.21 7.94 12.54
C ALA A 72 -3.49 8.13 11.73
N VAL A 73 -4.03 9.35 11.66
CA VAL A 73 -5.24 9.64 10.88
C VAL A 73 -4.97 9.47 9.39
N THR A 74 -3.85 9.99 8.87
CA THR A 74 -3.49 9.83 7.45
C THR A 74 -3.27 8.36 7.11
N GLY A 75 -2.55 7.62 7.95
CA GLY A 75 -2.35 6.18 7.78
C GLY A 75 -3.66 5.40 7.79
N LEU A 76 -4.56 5.71 8.74
CA LEU A 76 -5.86 5.07 8.86
C LEU A 76 -6.77 5.38 7.66
N LEU A 77 -6.79 6.63 7.19
CA LEU A 77 -7.56 7.01 6.00
C LEU A 77 -7.02 6.35 4.73
N LEU A 78 -5.70 6.22 4.57
CA LEU A 78 -5.09 5.48 3.45
C LEU A 78 -5.40 3.98 3.52
N LEU A 79 -5.45 3.43 4.75
CA LEU A 79 -5.77 2.03 5.01
C LEU A 79 -7.25 1.73 4.74
N LEU A 80 -8.16 2.48 5.36
CA LEU A 80 -9.60 2.24 5.30
C LEU A 80 -10.26 2.79 4.04
N GLY A 81 -9.75 3.90 3.49
CA GLY A 81 -10.32 4.54 2.31
C GLY A 81 -9.98 3.77 1.04
N GLY A 82 -8.69 3.77 0.66
CA GLY A 82 -8.27 3.16 -0.60
C GLY A 82 -8.03 1.65 -0.49
N ASN A 83 -7.17 1.24 0.45
CA ASN A 83 -6.70 -0.14 0.49
C ASN A 83 -7.78 -1.12 0.95
N ALA A 84 -8.57 -0.79 1.96
CA ALA A 84 -9.61 -1.69 2.47
C ALA A 84 -10.72 -1.91 1.44
N VAL A 85 -11.08 -0.89 0.66
CA VAL A 85 -12.08 -1.02 -0.42
C VAL A 85 -11.55 -1.92 -1.53
N VAL A 86 -10.28 -1.78 -1.93
CA VAL A 86 -9.64 -2.68 -2.90
C VAL A 86 -9.59 -4.11 -2.38
N VAL A 87 -9.11 -4.29 -1.16
CA VAL A 87 -8.95 -5.60 -0.51
C VAL A 87 -10.30 -6.29 -0.28
N TRP A 88 -11.37 -5.51 -0.06
CA TRP A 88 -12.75 -6.00 -0.05
C TRP A 88 -13.23 -6.38 -1.46
N ALA A 89 -13.04 -5.50 -2.45
CA ALA A 89 -13.47 -5.75 -3.83
C ALA A 89 -12.80 -6.99 -4.42
N GLU A 90 -11.55 -7.25 -4.06
CA GLU A 90 -10.80 -8.46 -4.44
C GLU A 90 -11.36 -9.75 -3.86
N GLN A 91 -12.34 -9.73 -2.94
CA GLN A 91 -13.08 -10.95 -2.59
C GLN A 91 -14.05 -11.36 -3.69
N PHE A 92 -14.58 -10.38 -4.43
CA PHE A 92 -15.65 -10.56 -5.43
C PHE A 92 -15.14 -10.50 -6.87
N VAL A 93 -13.97 -9.89 -7.09
CA VAL A 93 -13.40 -9.64 -8.41
C VAL A 93 -11.98 -10.20 -8.48
N GLU A 94 -11.60 -10.78 -9.63
CA GLU A 94 -10.23 -11.25 -9.87
C GLU A 94 -9.24 -10.08 -9.94
N SER A 95 -7.97 -10.34 -9.57
CA SER A 95 -6.92 -9.31 -9.49
C SER A 95 -6.67 -8.55 -10.81
N GLY A 96 -6.90 -9.22 -11.96
CA GLY A 96 -6.81 -8.63 -13.29
C GLY A 96 -7.75 -7.43 -13.48
N PRO A 97 -9.08 -7.63 -13.51
CA PRO A 97 -10.03 -6.53 -13.62
C PRO A 97 -9.96 -5.52 -12.46
N ALA A 98 -9.67 -5.97 -11.23
CA ALA A 98 -9.51 -5.07 -10.08
C ALA A 98 -8.39 -4.04 -10.33
N SER A 99 -7.24 -4.47 -10.85
CA SER A 99 -6.11 -3.57 -11.15
C SER A 99 -6.44 -2.54 -12.23
N VAL A 100 -7.22 -2.91 -13.25
CA VAL A 100 -7.63 -2.01 -14.34
C VAL A 100 -8.61 -0.96 -13.82
N PHE A 101 -9.58 -1.35 -12.99
CA PHE A 101 -10.55 -0.40 -12.44
C PHE A 101 -9.94 0.64 -11.49
N VAL A 102 -8.88 0.27 -10.76
CA VAL A 102 -8.17 1.24 -9.90
C VAL A 102 -7.26 2.17 -10.72
N ALA A 103 -6.77 1.71 -11.87
CA ALA A 103 -5.88 2.47 -12.73
C ALA A 103 -6.61 3.37 -13.76
N ALA A 104 -7.90 3.14 -14.01
CA ALA A 104 -8.76 3.89 -14.93
C ALA A 104 -9.24 5.22 -14.32
#